data_AF-A0A7C2N4L4-F1
#
_entry.id   AF-A0A7C2N4L4-F1
#
_cell.length_a   1.000
_cell.length_b   1.000
_cell.length_c   1.000
_cell.angle_alpha   90.00
_cell.angle_beta   90.00
_cell.angle_gamma   90.00
#
_symmetry.space_group_name_H-M   'P 1'
#
loop_
_entity.id
_entity.type
_entity.pdbx_description
1 polymer ?
#
loop_
_entity_poly.entity_id
_entity_poly.type
_entity_poly.pdbx_seq_one_letter_code
_entity_poly.pdbx_strand_id
1 'polypeptide(L)'
;MIKILLGLTFVSMIACLYSVFIYAPTEAVMGHIQRIFYFHMGTVWVATVAFIIVFIASIQYLRKETRFWDILAFTSAEVGVLFITLTIITGSI
;
A
#
# COMPACT_ATOMS: atom_id res chain seq x y z
N MET A 1 12.00 -18.52 -6.12
CA MET A 1 11.84 -17.13 -5.63
C MET A 1 10.37 -16.78 -5.34
N ILE A 2 9.46 -16.88 -6.32
CA ILE A 2 8.05 -16.50 -6.14
C ILE A 2 7.33 -17.22 -4.98
N LYS A 3 7.58 -18.52 -4.79
CA LYS A 3 6.99 -19.31 -3.69
C LYS A 3 7.40 -18.80 -2.30
N ILE A 4 8.64 -18.31 -2.17
CA ILE A 4 9.15 -17.76 -0.91
C ILE A 4 8.47 -16.42 -0.63
N LEU A 5 8.35 -15.56 -1.66
CA LEU A 5 7.66 -14.29 -1.53
C LEU A 5 6.20 -14.50 -1.12
N LEU A 6 5.49 -15.42 -1.78
CA LEU A 6 4.11 -15.77 -1.44
C LEU A 6 3.98 -16.30 -0.01
N GLY A 7 4.88 -17.20 0.42
CA GLY A 7 4.90 -17.69 1.79
C GLY A 7 5.12 -16.57 2.81
N LEU A 8 6.05 -15.66 2.54
CA LEU A 8 6.34 -14.52 3.41
C LEU A 8 5.17 -13.53 3.48
N THR A 9 4.52 -13.24 2.35
CA THR A 9 3.30 -12.41 2.31
C THR A 9 2.16 -13.05 3.09
N PHE A 10 1.98 -14.37 3.00
CA PHE A 10 0.94 -15.07 3.74
C PHE A 10 1.16 -14.97 5.25
N VAL A 11 2.39 -15.24 5.72
CA VAL A 11 2.76 -15.15 7.13
C VAL A 11 2.62 -13.70 7.64
N SER A 12 3.07 -12.71 6.86
CA SER A 12 2.96 -11.31 7.27
C SER A 12 1.51 -10.82 7.35
N MET A 13 0.62 -11.30 6.46
CA MET A 13 -0.81 -10.98 6.53
C MET A 13 -1.48 -11.57 7.78
N ILE A 14 -1.16 -12.82 8.15
CA ILE A 14 -1.66 -13.41 9.40
C ILE A 14 -1.18 -12.59 10.60
N ALA A 15 0.11 -12.24 10.63
CA ALA A 15 0.68 -11.44 11.71
C ALA A 15 0.01 -10.05 11.80
N CYS A 16 -0.26 -9.41 10.66
CA CYS A 16 -0.97 -8.12 10.59
C CYS A 16 -2.39 -8.23 11.17
N LEU A 17 -3.18 -9.22 10.72
CA LEU A 17 -4.54 -9.43 11.22
C LEU A 17 -4.58 -9.70 12.73
N TYR A 18 -3.68 -10.56 13.21
CA TYR A 18 -3.53 -10.80 14.65
C TYR A 18 -3.21 -9.50 15.40
N SER A 19 -2.30 -8.70 14.84
CA SER A 19 -1.85 -7.46 15.48
C SER A 19 -2.98 -6.43 15.60
N VAL A 20 -3.79 -6.26 14.55
CA VAL A 20 -4.88 -5.28 14.53
C VAL A 20 -6.05 -5.71 15.42
N PHE A 21 -6.43 -6.99 15.41
CA PHE A 21 -7.63 -7.45 16.10
C PHE A 21 -7.39 -7.91 17.55
N ILE A 22 -6.22 -8.47 17.84
CA ILE A 22 -5.94 -9.11 19.14
C ILE A 22 -4.90 -8.31 19.92
N TYR A 23 -3.79 -7.92 19.31
CA TYR A 23 -2.70 -7.25 20.01
C TYR A 23 -2.96 -5.76 20.31
N ALA A 24 -3.52 -5.03 19.34
CA ALA A 24 -3.74 -3.60 19.48
C ALA A 24 -4.78 -3.32 20.58
N PRO A 25 -4.41 -2.56 21.63
CA PRO A 25 -5.36 -2.20 22.67
C PRO A 25 -6.48 -1.33 22.09
N THR A 26 -7.66 -1.43 22.69
CA THR A 26 -8.79 -0.57 22.31
C THR A 26 -8.49 0.88 22.71
N GLU A 27 -8.68 1.80 21.76
CA GLU A 27 -8.46 3.23 21.99
C GLU A 27 -9.56 3.79 22.91
N ALA A 28 -9.22 4.79 23.73
CA ALA A 28 -10.07 5.24 24.83
C ALA A 28 -11.30 6.06 24.37
N VAL A 29 -11.22 6.76 23.25
CA VAL A 29 -12.24 7.70 22.78
C VAL A 29 -13.12 7.07 21.68
N MET A 30 -12.49 6.55 20.64
CA MET A 30 -13.12 5.98 19.45
C MET A 30 -13.36 4.47 19.56
N GLY A 31 -12.80 3.81 20.58
CA GLY A 31 -13.03 2.40 20.84
C GLY A 31 -12.53 1.50 19.72
N HIS A 32 -13.37 0.55 19.30
CA HIS A 32 -13.01 -0.45 18.29
C HIS A 32 -12.93 0.11 16.87
N ILE A 33 -13.62 1.22 16.57
CA ILE A 33 -13.68 1.79 15.20
C ILE A 33 -12.30 2.29 14.77
N GLN A 34 -11.51 2.84 15.70
CA GLN A 34 -10.16 3.35 15.42
C GLN A 34 -9.24 2.30 14.77
N ARG A 35 -9.50 1.00 14.95
CA ARG A 35 -8.69 -0.06 14.32
C ARG A 35 -8.70 0.01 12.79
N ILE A 36 -9.71 0.64 12.16
CA ILE A 36 -9.72 0.89 10.71
C ILE A 36 -8.52 1.75 10.27
N PHE A 37 -8.02 2.60 11.16
CA PHE A 37 -6.85 3.46 10.91
C PHE A 37 -5.60 2.65 10.55
N TYR A 38 -5.41 1.45 11.11
CA TYR A 38 -4.25 0.63 10.76
C TYR A 38 -4.28 0.15 9.30
N PHE A 39 -5.47 -0.10 8.76
CA PHE A 39 -5.63 -0.42 7.34
C PHE A 39 -5.49 0.84 6.47
N HIS A 40 -6.15 1.94 6.87
CA HIS A 40 -6.08 3.22 6.16
C HIS A 40 -4.64 3.76 6.03
N MET A 41 -3.91 3.78 7.16
CA MET A 41 -2.52 4.24 7.21
C MET A 41 -1.60 3.31 6.40
N GLY A 42 -1.90 2.02 6.35
CA GLY A 42 -1.20 1.07 5.49
C GLY A 42 -1.44 1.33 4.00
N THR A 43 -2.69 1.52 3.59
CA THR A 43 -3.03 1.75 2.18
C THR A 43 -2.44 3.04 1.64
N VAL A 44 -2.43 4.12 2.43
CA VAL A 44 -1.86 5.39 1.98
C VAL A 44 -0.35 5.31 1.82
N TRP A 45 0.34 4.52 2.66
CA TRP A 45 1.78 4.32 2.52
C TRP A 45 2.13 3.63 1.20
N VAL A 46 1.40 2.57 0.85
CA VAL A 46 1.61 1.86 -0.43
C VAL A 46 1.34 2.79 -1.61
N ALA A 47 0.23 3.54 -1.59
CA ALA A 47 -0.09 4.52 -2.62
C ALA A 47 1.02 5.58 -2.76
N THR A 48 1.53 6.09 -1.64
CA THR A 48 2.58 7.11 -1.61
C THR A 48 3.86 6.59 -2.27
N VAL A 49 4.33 5.40 -1.89
CA VAL A 49 5.52 4.79 -2.49
C VAL A 49 5.31 4.53 -3.98
N ALA A 50 4.14 4.02 -4.37
CA ALA A 50 3.82 3.78 -5.77
C ALA A 50 3.90 5.08 -6.60
N PHE A 51 3.31 6.18 -6.13
CA PHE A 51 3.38 7.47 -6.84
C PHE A 51 4.78 8.09 -6.84
N ILE A 52 5.60 7.88 -5.80
CA ILE A 52 7.02 8.27 -5.83
C ILE A 52 7.75 7.51 -6.95
N ILE A 53 7.50 6.21 -7.08
CA ILE A 53 8.09 5.40 -8.17
C ILE A 53 7.61 5.89 -9.52
N VAL A 54 6.30 6.18 -9.69
CA VAL A 54 5.76 6.77 -10.92
C VAL A 54 6.48 8.07 -11.25
N PHE A 55 6.64 8.98 -10.28
CA PHE A 55 7.32 10.26 -10.48
C PHE A 55 8.76 10.07 -10.98
N ILE A 56 9.54 9.22 -10.30
CA ILE A 56 10.93 8.94 -10.69
C ILE A 56 10.99 8.25 -12.05
N ALA A 57 10.14 7.25 -12.29
CA ALA A 57 10.11 6.49 -13.54
C ALA A 57 9.73 7.39 -14.72
N SER A 58 8.73 8.26 -14.58
CA SER A 58 8.33 9.23 -15.61
C SER A 58 9.45 10.22 -15.93
N ILE A 59 10.18 10.73 -14.93
CA ILE A 59 11.35 11.59 -15.18
C ILE A 59 12.42 10.83 -15.96
N GLN A 60 12.72 9.59 -15.58
CA GLN A 60 13.73 8.79 -16.27
C GLN A 60 13.30 8.38 -17.68
N TYR A 61 12.01 8.16 -17.89
CA TYR A 61 11.45 7.92 -19.21
C TYR A 61 11.67 9.12 -20.12
N LEU A 62 11.41 10.35 -19.67
CA LEU A 62 11.68 11.56 -20.45
C LEU A 62 13.17 11.78 -20.75
N ARG A 63 14.07 11.25 -19.91
CA ARG A 63 15.53 11.39 -20.10
C ARG A 63 16.12 10.34 -21.02
N LYS A 64 15.60 9.11 -21.01
CA LYS A 64 16.21 7.95 -21.67
C LYS A 64 15.33 7.31 -22.73
N GLU A 65 14.03 7.60 -22.74
CA GLU A 65 13.01 7.08 -23.65
C GLU A 65 13.02 5.54 -23.77
N THR A 66 13.38 4.83 -22.70
CA THR A 66 13.40 3.36 -22.72
C THR A 66 12.09 2.78 -22.23
N ARG A 67 11.66 1.70 -22.89
CA ARG A 67 10.43 0.95 -22.56
C ARG A 67 10.36 0.46 -21.11
N PHE A 68 11.51 0.23 -20.48
CA PHE A 68 11.56 -0.18 -19.08
C PHE A 68 10.94 0.87 -18.15
N TRP A 69 11.28 2.15 -18.33
CA TRP A 69 10.76 3.22 -17.48
C TRP A 69 9.27 3.48 -17.70
N ASP A 70 8.82 3.32 -18.94
CA ASP A 70 7.39 3.39 -19.30
C ASP A 70 6.58 2.29 -18.61
N ILE A 71 7.01 1.02 -18.73
CA ILE A 71 6.35 -0.11 -18.07
C ILE A 71 6.36 0.09 -16.55
N LEU A 72 7.50 0.49 -15.97
CA LEU A 72 7.60 0.69 -14.53
C LEU A 72 6.65 1.79 -14.02
N ALA A 73 6.56 2.90 -14.75
CA ALA A 73 5.63 3.98 -14.43
C ALA A 73 4.18 3.51 -14.53
N PHE A 74 3.83 2.83 -15.63
CA PHE A 74 2.47 2.31 -15.86
C PHE A 74 2.03 1.32 -14.77
N THR A 75 2.83 0.28 -14.51
CA THR A 75 2.49 -0.72 -13.50
C THR A 75 2.43 -0.14 -12.09
N SER A 76 3.30 0.82 -11.78
CA SER A 76 3.28 1.50 -10.48
C SER A 76 2.05 2.41 -10.34
N ALA A 77 1.60 3.03 -11.43
CA ALA A 77 0.40 3.87 -11.43
C ALA A 77 -0.86 3.05 -11.19
N GLU A 78 -1.01 1.88 -11.81
CA GLU A 78 -2.15 0.98 -11.54
C GLU A 78 -2.24 0.59 -10.07
N VAL A 79 -1.11 0.21 -9.46
CA VAL A 79 -1.03 -0.12 -8.03
C VAL A 79 -1.36 1.12 -7.18
N GLY A 80 -0.77 2.27 -7.50
CA GLY A 80 -1.00 3.53 -6.79
C GLY A 80 -2.47 3.94 -6.79
N VAL A 81 -3.15 3.85 -7.94
CA VAL A 81 -4.58 4.15 -8.09
C VAL A 81 -5.44 3.20 -7.25
N LEU A 82 -5.15 1.90 -7.27
CA LEU A 82 -5.87 0.93 -6.45
C LEU A 82 -5.78 1.29 -4.95
N PHE A 83 -4.56 1.52 -4.45
CA PHE A 83 -4.36 1.79 -3.02
C PHE A 83 -4.84 3.17 -2.58
N ILE A 84 -4.77 4.19 -3.44
CA ILE A 84 -5.33 5.51 -3.09
C ILE A 84 -6.87 5.47 -3.06
N THR A 85 -7.51 4.71 -3.96
CA THR A 85 -8.96 4.49 -3.89
C THR A 85 -9.36 3.83 -2.58
N LEU A 86 -8.65 2.77 -2.16
CA LEU A 86 -8.88 2.14 -0.85
C LEU A 86 -8.66 3.11 0.30
N THR A 87 -7.64 3.96 0.22
CA THR A 87 -7.35 4.99 1.22
C THR A 87 -8.52 5.97 1.34
N ILE A 88 -9.06 6.45 0.22
CA ILE A 88 -10.19 7.38 0.22
C ILE A 88 -11.43 6.71 0.84
N ILE A 89 -11.75 5.48 0.44
CA ILE A 89 -12.90 4.73 0.97
C ILE A 89 -12.77 4.53 2.49
N THR A 90 -11.59 4.12 2.96
CA THR A 90 -11.36 3.87 4.38
C THR A 90 -11.24 5.15 5.21
N GLY A 91 -10.81 6.25 4.60
CA GLY A 91 -10.70 7.55 5.27
C GLY A 91 -12.00 8.33 5.34
N SER A 92 -13.02 7.96 4.56
CA SER A 92 -14.35 8.60 4.61
C SER A 92 -15.29 8.02 5.69
N ILE A 93 -14.84 7.02 6.43
CA ILE A 93 -15.58 6.32 7.50
C ILE A 93 -15.02 6.78 8.85
#